data_AF-A0A7R9EKJ0-F1
#
_entry.id   AF-A0A7R9EKJ0-F1
#
_cell.length_a   1.000
_cell.length_b   1.000
_cell.length_c   1.000
_cell.angle_alpha   90.00
_cell.angle_beta   90.00
_cell.angle_gamma   90.00
#
_symmetry.space_group_name_H-M   'P 1'
#
loop_
_entity.id
_entity.type
_entity.pdbx_description
1 polymer ?
#
loop_
_entity_poly.entity_id
_entity_poly.type
_entity_poly.pdbx_seq_one_letter_code
_entity_poly.pdbx_strand_id
1 'polypeptide(L)'
;MIVVENVTYNICDQRFHEFEIRELHPEIRVIRKTLTEIGEQGKLGPMKELIIKDDVVSVVYFRSGYEPGQYPSQLEWEARLLVERSRAIKSPSIQYHLAGTKKVQQALARPGAVEKFLTELHQVEVVREIFTGLYTLD
;
A
#
# COMPACT_ATOMS: atom_id res chain seq x y z
N MET A 1 -3.16 11.21 -3.29
CA MET A 1 -4.46 10.59 -2.97
C MET A 1 -4.30 9.62 -1.81
N ILE A 2 -5.21 9.64 -0.85
CA ILE A 2 -5.28 8.68 0.26
C ILE A 2 -6.47 7.74 0.01
N VAL A 3 -6.23 6.44 -0.03
CA VAL A 3 -7.27 5.41 -0.18
C VAL A 3 -7.82 5.07 1.20
N VAL A 4 -9.13 5.22 1.41
CA VAL A 4 -9.77 5.12 2.74
C VAL A 4 -10.89 4.09 2.75
N GLU A 5 -11.28 3.66 3.94
CA GLU A 5 -12.45 2.82 4.16
C GLU A 5 -13.74 3.63 4.07
N ASN A 6 -14.87 2.97 3.77
CA ASN A 6 -16.20 3.60 3.73
C ASN A 6 -16.57 4.23 5.08
N VAL A 7 -16.23 3.56 6.18
CA VAL A 7 -16.35 4.09 7.54
C VAL A 7 -14.96 4.09 8.15
N THR A 8 -14.38 5.28 8.33
CA THR A 8 -13.02 5.41 8.87
C THR A 8 -13.08 5.55 10.39
N TYR A 9 -12.66 4.51 11.12
CA TYR A 9 -12.62 4.56 12.60
C TYR A 9 -11.40 5.32 13.14
N ASN A 10 -10.28 5.30 12.41
CA ASN A 10 -9.04 5.99 12.79
C ASN A 10 -8.81 7.28 11.99
N ILE A 11 -9.86 8.11 11.89
CA ILE A 11 -9.83 9.31 11.03
C ILE A 11 -8.86 10.36 11.54
N CYS A 12 -8.69 10.49 12.86
CA CYS A 12 -7.81 11.48 13.46
C CYS A 12 -6.37 11.30 12.94
N ASP A 13 -5.83 10.09 13.07
CA ASP A 13 -4.48 9.74 12.57
C ASP A 13 -4.32 10.03 11.07
N GLN A 14 -5.30 9.67 10.25
CA GLN A 14 -5.24 9.92 8.81
C GLN A 14 -5.32 11.40 8.45
N ARG A 15 -6.08 12.19 9.21
CA ARG A 15 -6.23 13.64 9.01
C ARG A 15 -4.98 14.40 9.44
N PHE A 16 -4.27 13.94 10.46
CA PHE A 16 -3.00 14.55 10.86
C PHE A 16 -2.00 14.60 9.71
N HIS A 17 -1.82 13.51 8.97
CA HIS A 17 -0.95 13.52 7.78
C HIS A 17 -1.40 14.53 6.71
N GLU A 18 -2.71 14.65 6.48
CA GLU A 18 -3.26 15.60 5.53
C GLU A 18 -3.03 17.06 5.97
N PHE A 19 -3.21 17.34 7.27
CA PHE A 19 -2.95 18.66 7.83
C PHE A 19 -1.48 19.02 7.73
N GLU A 20 -0.58 18.12 8.09
CA GLU A 20 0.86 18.37 8.00
C GLU A 20 1.33 18.55 6.56
N ILE A 21 0.81 17.76 5.60
CA ILE A 21 1.10 17.99 4.18
C ILE A 21 0.65 19.39 3.76
N ARG A 22 -0.53 19.83 4.22
CA ARG A 22 -1.06 21.15 3.89
C ARG A 22 -0.28 22.29 4.55
N GLU A 23 0.24 22.09 5.76
CA GLU A 23 1.04 23.08 6.47
C GLU A 23 2.44 23.22 5.88
N LEU A 24 3.10 22.10 5.56
CA LEU A 24 4.45 22.10 4.99
C LEU A 24 4.48 22.39 3.48
N HIS A 25 3.47 21.90 2.75
CA HIS A 25 3.39 21.93 1.30
C HIS A 25 1.95 22.23 0.82
N PRO A 26 1.45 23.46 1.03
CA PRO A 26 0.07 23.85 0.69
C PRO A 26 -0.25 23.72 -0.81
N GLU A 27 0.76 23.70 -1.68
CA GLU A 27 0.64 23.45 -3.11
C GLU A 27 0.24 22.00 -3.45
N ILE A 28 0.47 21.05 -2.53
CA ILE A 28 0.14 19.65 -2.74
C ILE A 28 -1.32 19.41 -2.38
N ARG A 29 -2.13 19.12 -3.40
CA ARG A 29 -3.53 18.74 -3.19
C ARG A 29 -3.66 17.29 -2.73
N VAL A 30 -4.25 17.11 -1.55
CA VAL A 30 -4.63 15.79 -1.03
C VAL A 30 -6.11 15.53 -1.27
N ILE A 31 -6.42 14.42 -1.92
CA ILE A 31 -7.80 13.91 -2.09
C ILE A 31 -7.92 12.56 -1.38
N ARG A 32 -9.10 12.30 -0.81
CA ARG A 32 -9.45 11.04 -0.14
C ARG A 32 -10.49 10.32 -0.98
N LYS A 33 -10.28 9.03 -1.22
CA LYS A 33 -11.17 8.21 -2.04
C LYS A 33 -11.29 6.79 -1.51
N THR A 34 -12.47 6.21 -1.58
CA THR A 34 -12.64 4.77 -1.37
C THR A 34 -12.24 4.00 -2.63
N LEU A 35 -12.02 2.68 -2.52
CA LEU A 35 -11.77 1.84 -3.71
C LEU A 35 -12.95 1.87 -4.68
N THR A 36 -14.18 1.90 -4.17
CA THR A 36 -15.41 2.03 -4.96
C THR A 36 -15.39 3.33 -5.78
N GLU A 37 -15.13 4.48 -5.15
CA GLU A 37 -15.06 5.76 -5.86
C GLU A 37 -13.94 5.79 -6.91
N ILE A 38 -12.80 5.13 -6.64
CA ILE A 38 -11.71 5.00 -7.62
C ILE A 38 -12.16 4.16 -8.80
N GLY A 39 -12.90 3.07 -8.58
CA GLY A 39 -13.45 2.24 -9.64
C GLY A 39 -14.45 2.99 -10.51
N GLU A 40 -15.28 3.85 -9.91
CA GLU A 40 -16.29 4.65 -10.62
C GLU A 40 -15.71 5.84 -11.39
N GLN A 41 -14.68 6.50 -10.83
CA GLN A 41 -14.22 7.83 -11.27
C GLN A 41 -12.82 7.79 -11.89
N GLY A 42 -12.12 6.67 -11.76
CA GLY A 42 -10.73 6.52 -12.14
C GLY A 42 -10.55 6.03 -13.57
N LYS A 43 -9.52 6.54 -14.24
CA LYS A 43 -9.07 6.09 -15.56
C LYS A 43 -7.56 6.23 -15.69
N LEU A 44 -7.00 5.56 -16.69
CA LEU A 44 -5.60 5.74 -17.09
C LEU A 44 -5.52 6.73 -18.26
N GLY A 45 -4.58 7.67 -18.15
CA GLY A 45 -4.17 8.52 -19.25
C GLY A 45 -3.35 7.77 -20.31
N PRO A 46 -3.01 8.42 -21.43
CA PRO A 46 -2.27 7.81 -22.53
C PRO A 46 -0.87 7.31 -22.10
N MET A 47 -0.24 7.95 -21.11
CA MET A 47 1.04 7.53 -20.56
C MET A 47 0.88 6.73 -19.26
N LYS A 48 -0.31 6.20 -18.98
CA LYS A 48 -0.67 5.49 -17.74
C LYS A 48 -0.65 6.39 -16.50
N GLU A 49 -0.92 7.67 -16.65
CA GLU A 49 -1.24 8.55 -15.51
C GLU A 49 -2.51 8.06 -14.83
N LEU A 50 -2.53 8.02 -13.49
CA LEU A 50 -3.76 7.80 -12.77
C LEU A 50 -4.56 9.10 -12.75
N ILE A 51 -5.74 9.12 -13.35
CA ILE A 51 -6.62 10.29 -13.39
C ILE A 51 -7.89 9.94 -12.62
N ILE A 52 -8.21 10.71 -11.58
CA ILE A 52 -9.47 10.61 -10.84
C ILE A 52 -10.29 11.85 -11.15
N LYS A 53 -11.40 11.69 -11.87
CA LYS A 53 -12.13 12.80 -12.52
C LYS A 53 -11.20 13.59 -13.46
N ASP A 54 -10.72 14.75 -13.01
CA ASP A 54 -9.84 15.67 -13.75
C ASP A 54 -8.46 15.83 -13.08
N ASP A 55 -8.24 15.20 -11.92
CA ASP A 55 -7.01 15.31 -11.15
C ASP A 55 -6.04 14.17 -11.50
N VAL A 56 -4.82 14.53 -11.91
CA VAL A 56 -3.73 13.57 -12.08
C VAL A 56 -3.12 13.24 -10.71
N VAL A 57 -3.09 11.96 -10.36
CA VAL A 57 -2.59 11.46 -9.08
C VAL A 57 -1.14 10.99 -9.22
N SER A 58 -0.24 11.61 -8.48
CA SER A 58 1.18 11.25 -8.42
C SER A 58 1.50 10.18 -7.37
N VAL A 59 0.84 10.22 -6.21
CA VAL A 59 1.05 9.31 -5.09
C VAL A 59 -0.28 8.75 -4.58
N VAL A 60 -0.32 7.44 -4.36
CA VAL A 60 -1.44 6.72 -3.75
C VAL A 60 -0.98 6.13 -2.43
N TYR A 61 -1.51 6.66 -1.33
CA TYR A 61 -1.25 6.19 0.03
C TYR A 61 -2.43 5.35 0.51
N PHE A 62 -2.21 4.07 0.76
CA PHE A 62 -3.26 3.16 1.17
C PHE A 62 -3.47 3.20 2.69
N ARG A 63 -4.70 3.53 3.10
CA ARG A 63 -5.24 3.34 4.45
C ARG A 63 -6.45 2.38 4.43
N SER A 64 -6.55 1.60 3.37
CA SER A 64 -7.56 0.58 3.07
C SER A 64 -6.97 -0.38 2.03
N GLY A 65 -7.66 -1.46 1.69
CA GLY A 65 -7.24 -2.50 0.76
C GLY A 65 -6.31 -3.57 1.35
N TYR A 66 -6.33 -3.77 2.67
CA TYR A 66 -5.56 -4.79 3.40
C TYR A 66 -6.41 -5.95 3.95
N GLU A 67 -7.74 -5.82 3.95
CA GLU A 67 -8.66 -6.88 4.37
C GLU A 67 -9.70 -7.20 3.28
N PRO A 68 -10.21 -8.45 3.22
CA PRO A 68 -11.21 -8.83 2.22
C PRO A 68 -12.51 -8.00 2.29
N GLY A 69 -12.92 -7.54 3.48
CA GLY A 69 -14.14 -6.74 3.66
C GLY A 69 -14.14 -5.39 2.93
N GLN A 70 -12.95 -4.89 2.57
CA GLN A 70 -12.78 -3.66 1.78
C GLN A 70 -12.94 -3.89 0.26
N TYR A 71 -13.21 -5.13 -0.17
CA TYR A 71 -13.45 -5.52 -1.54
C TYR A 71 -14.83 -6.19 -1.70
N PRO A 72 -15.94 -5.45 -1.47
CA PRO A 72 -17.29 -6.01 -1.50
C PRO A 72 -17.71 -6.52 -2.88
N SER A 73 -17.06 -6.03 -3.96
CA SER A 73 -17.37 -6.42 -5.33
C SER A 73 -16.12 -6.48 -6.21
N GLN A 74 -16.30 -6.86 -7.48
CA GLN A 74 -15.24 -6.86 -8.49
C GLN A 74 -14.72 -5.43 -8.78
N LEU A 75 -15.54 -4.41 -8.56
CA LEU A 75 -15.19 -3.01 -8.83
C LEU A 75 -13.96 -2.57 -8.03
N GLU A 76 -13.86 -2.94 -6.76
CA GLU A 76 -12.73 -2.57 -5.91
C GLU A 76 -11.43 -3.29 -6.31
N TRP A 77 -11.55 -4.51 -6.83
CA TRP A 77 -10.42 -5.25 -7.41
C TRP A 77 -9.93 -4.59 -8.68
N GLU A 78 -10.83 -4.18 -9.56
CA GLU A 78 -10.52 -3.44 -10.78
C GLU A 78 -9.90 -2.08 -10.46
N ALA A 79 -10.41 -1.37 -9.45
CA ALA A 79 -9.84 -0.13 -8.94
C ALA A 79 -8.41 -0.32 -8.42
N ARG A 80 -8.17 -1.38 -7.63
CA ARG A 80 -6.83 -1.72 -7.13
C ARG A 80 -5.87 -2.02 -8.29
N LEU A 81 -6.32 -2.79 -9.28
CA LEU A 81 -5.53 -3.11 -10.47
C LEU A 81 -5.23 -1.86 -11.31
N LEU A 82 -6.21 -0.96 -11.47
CA LEU A 82 -6.07 0.31 -12.18
C LEU A 82 -4.99 1.17 -11.54
N VAL A 83 -5.02 1.30 -10.20
CA VAL A 83 -3.98 2.01 -9.44
C VAL A 83 -2.60 1.37 -9.65
N GLU A 84 -2.49 0.05 -9.54
CA GLU A 84 -1.19 -0.64 -9.70
C GLU A 84 -0.61 -0.52 -11.12
N ARG A 85 -1.48 -0.52 -12.15
CA ARG A 85 -1.08 -0.31 -13.55
C ARG A 85 -0.64 1.11 -13.86
N SER A 86 -0.99 2.07 -13.02
CA SER A 86 -0.63 3.48 -13.20
C SER A 86 0.84 3.77 -12.86
N ARG A 87 1.32 4.91 -13.35
CA ARG A 87 2.63 5.49 -13.01
C ARG A 87 2.68 6.13 -11.63
N ALA A 88 1.57 6.23 -10.92
CA ALA A 88 1.56 6.77 -9.57
C ALA A 88 2.48 5.94 -8.66
N ILE A 89 3.10 6.59 -7.68
CA ILE A 89 3.86 5.92 -6.62
C ILE A 89 2.86 5.34 -5.63
N LYS A 90 2.95 4.05 -5.34
CA LYS A 90 2.06 3.37 -4.38
C LYS A 90 2.79 3.21 -3.05
N SER A 91 2.09 3.53 -1.96
CA SER A 91 2.55 3.31 -0.59
C SER A 91 1.49 2.52 0.19
N PRO A 92 1.62 1.18 0.28
CA PRO A 92 2.59 0.33 -0.41
C PRO A 92 2.15 -0.06 -1.83
N SER A 93 3.10 -0.47 -2.68
CA SER A 93 2.80 -1.22 -3.91
C SER A 93 2.31 -2.64 -3.60
N ILE A 94 1.77 -3.34 -4.60
CA ILE A 94 1.31 -4.73 -4.40
C ILE A 94 2.44 -5.68 -3.95
N GLN A 95 3.68 -5.49 -4.41
CA GLN A 95 4.82 -6.29 -3.97
C GLN A 95 5.14 -6.04 -2.49
N TYR A 96 5.13 -4.79 -2.06
CA TYR A 96 5.33 -4.42 -0.65
C TYR A 96 4.20 -4.96 0.24
N HIS A 97 2.96 -4.92 -0.26
CA HIS A 97 1.82 -5.49 0.44
C HIS A 97 2.00 -7.00 0.68
N LEU A 98 2.42 -7.75 -0.35
CA LEU A 98 2.68 -9.19 -0.24
C LEU A 98 3.89 -9.51 0.64
N ALA A 99 4.94 -8.68 0.60
CA ALA A 99 6.12 -8.85 1.45
C ALA A 99 5.80 -8.75 2.95
N GLY A 100 4.77 -8.00 3.33
CA GLY A 100 4.30 -7.89 4.72
C GLY A 100 3.47 -9.07 5.24
N THR A 101 3.18 -10.07 4.40
CA THR A 101 2.36 -11.21 4.82
C THR A 101 3.09 -12.11 5.82
N LYS A 102 2.34 -12.73 6.73
CA LYS A 102 2.88 -13.67 7.72
C LYS A 102 3.58 -14.86 7.09
N LYS A 103 3.13 -15.27 5.89
CA LYS A 103 3.80 -16.34 5.15
C LYS A 103 5.20 -15.93 4.66
N VAL A 104 5.36 -14.70 4.17
CA VAL A 104 6.69 -14.19 3.80
C VAL A 104 7.58 -14.03 5.03
N GLN A 105 7.05 -13.50 6.14
CA GLN A 105 7.78 -13.44 7.41
C GLN A 105 8.29 -14.83 7.83
N GLN A 106 7.44 -15.86 7.79
CA GLN A 106 7.81 -17.24 8.07
C GLN A 106 8.85 -17.79 7.08
N ALA A 107 8.70 -17.51 5.79
CA ALA A 107 9.64 -17.97 4.76
C ALA A 107 11.04 -17.35 4.93
N LEU A 108 11.12 -16.08 5.33
CA LEU A 108 12.38 -15.38 5.62
C LEU A 108 13.08 -15.95 6.85
N ALA A 109 12.34 -16.53 7.80
CA ALA A 109 12.92 -17.16 9.00
C ALA A 109 13.63 -18.50 8.73
N ARG A 110 13.53 -19.05 7.51
CA ARG A 110 14.26 -20.28 7.14
C ARG A 110 15.77 -20.02 7.04
N PRO A 111 16.63 -20.99 7.42
CA PRO A 111 18.07 -20.87 7.23
C PRO A 111 18.43 -20.54 5.77
N GLY A 112 19.32 -19.57 5.57
CA GLY A 112 19.76 -19.14 4.24
C GLY A 112 18.77 -18.26 3.45
N ALA A 113 17.57 -17.95 3.98
CA ALA A 113 16.58 -17.17 3.24
C ALA A 113 16.89 -15.67 3.23
N VAL A 114 17.33 -15.11 4.36
CA VAL A 114 17.66 -13.68 4.51
C VAL A 114 18.88 -13.30 3.68
N GLU A 115 19.88 -14.18 3.57
CA GLU A 115 21.12 -13.99 2.81
C GLU A 115 20.90 -13.83 1.31
N LYS A 116 19.70 -14.18 0.81
CA LYS A 116 19.32 -13.92 -0.59
C LYS A 116 19.02 -12.44 -0.85
N PHE A 117 18.75 -11.67 0.21
CA PHE A 117 18.33 -10.27 0.14
C PHE A 117 19.30 -9.31 0.82
N LEU A 118 20.07 -9.79 1.80
CA LEU A 118 21.09 -9.02 2.52
C LEU A 118 22.47 -9.67 2.33
N THR A 119 23.45 -8.90 1.88
CA THR A 119 24.82 -9.38 1.62
C THR A 119 25.76 -9.22 2.81
N GLU A 120 25.51 -8.21 3.64
CA GLU A 120 26.37 -7.90 4.79
C GLU A 120 26.03 -8.80 5.97
N LEU A 121 27.02 -9.60 6.43
CA LEU A 121 26.85 -10.56 7.52
C LEU A 121 26.27 -9.92 8.78
N HIS A 122 26.75 -8.73 9.15
CA HIS A 122 26.26 -8.00 10.32
C HIS A 122 24.75 -7.67 10.21
N GLN A 123 24.26 -7.30 9.02
CA GLN A 123 22.83 -7.03 8.82
C GLN A 123 21.99 -8.30 8.92
N VAL A 124 22.50 -9.41 8.39
CA VAL A 124 21.85 -10.72 8.49
C VAL A 124 21.73 -11.16 9.95
N GLU A 125 22.80 -10.99 10.74
CA GLU A 125 22.82 -11.34 12.17
C GLU A 125 21.80 -10.52 12.97
N VAL A 126 21.77 -9.20 12.80
CA VAL A 126 20.81 -8.31 13.49
C VAL A 126 19.37 -8.66 13.15
N VAL A 127 19.07 -8.95 11.88
CA VAL A 127 17.71 -9.35 11.46
C VAL A 127 17.33 -10.72 12.02
N ARG A 128 18.28 -11.64 12.14
CA ARG A 128 18.02 -12.97 12.71
C ARG A 128 17.82 -12.94 14.22
N GLU A 129 18.49 -12.05 14.92
CA GLU A 129 18.37 -11.91 16.38
C GLU A 129 16.93 -11.62 16.82
N ILE A 130 16.17 -10.89 15.99
CA ILE A 130 14.77 -10.56 16.27
C ILE A 130 13.76 -11.64 15.84
N PHE A 131 14.21 -12.72 15.17
CA PHE A 131 13.30 -13.79 14.74
C PHE A 131 12.95 -14.73 15.89
N THR A 132 11.69 -15.14 15.94
CA THR A 132 11.21 -16.21 16.82
C THR A 132 11.00 -17.51 16.04
N GLY A 133 10.65 -18.60 16.72
CA GLY A 133 10.30 -19.86 16.06
C GLY A 133 9.08 -19.71 15.14
N LEU A 134 9.30 -19.77 13.83
CA LEU A 134 8.28 -19.60 12.80
C LEU A 134 8.23 -20.82 11.87
N TYR A 135 7.22 -21.66 12.07
CA TYR A 135 7.08 -22.94 11.37
C TYR A 135 5.87 -22.96 10.45
N THR A 136 5.89 -23.90 9.51
CA THR A 136 4.76 -24.18 8.64
C THR A 136 3.83 -25.25 9.22
N LEU A 137 2.65 -25.43 8.62
CA LEU A 137 1.70 -26.48 9.00
C LEU A 137 1.84 -27.75 8.13
N ASP A 138 2.54 -27.67 6.99
CA ASP A 138 3.02 -28.83 6.22
C ASP A 138 4.14 -29.57 6.94
#